data_AF-A0A8T6QHI0-F1
#
_entry.id   AF-A0A8T6QHI0-F1
#
_cell.length_a   1.000
_cell.length_b   1.000
_cell.length_c   1.000
_cell.angle_alpha   90.00
_cell.angle_beta   90.00
_cell.angle_gamma   90.00
#
_symmetry.space_group_name_H-M   'P 1'
#
loop_
_entity.id
_entity.type
_entity.pdbx_description
1 polymer ?
#
loop_
_entity_poly.entity_id
_entity_poly.type
_entity_poly.pdbx_seq_one_letter_code
_entity_poly.pdbx_strand_id
1 'polypeptide(L)'
;MKGDGSLVKEYSVVALQGLTLVLFIFFMWVASRGMKSLKIVGSVAGIAMFVMSLLYVAMAVTAPAITDVHIATTNITWETFIPHIDFTYITTISMLVFAVGGAEKISPYVNQTRNPGKEFPKGMLCLAVMVAVCAILGSLAMGMMFDSRNIPDDLMTNGQYYAFQKLGEYYNMGNTLMVIYAIANTLGQVD
;
A
#
# COMPACT_ATOMS: atom_id res chain seq x y z
N MET A 1 -17.99 10.10 3.49
CA MET A 1 -18.98 9.80 2.43
C MET A 1 -19.17 8.31 2.45
N LYS A 2 -20.38 7.82 2.80
CA LYS A 2 -20.68 6.38 2.85
C LYS A 2 -20.58 5.84 1.42
N GLY A 3 -19.70 4.85 1.20
CA GLY A 3 -19.62 4.12 -0.05
C GLY A 3 -20.82 3.20 -0.18
N ASP A 4 -21.98 3.76 -0.48
CA ASP A 4 -23.15 2.96 -0.82
C ASP A 4 -22.86 2.27 -2.15
N GLY A 5 -22.72 0.93 -2.12
CA GLY A 5 -22.57 0.06 -3.29
C GLY A 5 -23.79 0.04 -4.22
N SER A 6 -24.59 1.11 -4.25
CA SER A 6 -25.72 1.29 -5.17
C SER A 6 -25.25 1.43 -6.62
N LEU A 7 -24.05 1.99 -6.86
CA LEU A 7 -23.47 2.08 -8.21
C LEU A 7 -23.14 0.71 -8.83
N VAL A 8 -22.98 -0.34 -8.01
CA VAL A 8 -22.73 -1.70 -8.50
C VAL A 8 -24.05 -2.47 -8.70
N LYS A 9 -25.10 -2.12 -7.94
CA LYS A 9 -26.41 -2.77 -8.05
C LYS A 9 -27.29 -2.20 -9.15
N GLU A 10 -27.06 -0.96 -9.59
CA GLU A 10 -27.91 -0.28 -10.59
C GLU A 10 -27.40 -0.41 -12.04
N TYR A 11 -26.10 -0.70 -12.22
CA TYR A 11 -25.53 -0.91 -13.55
C TYR A 11 -25.39 -2.41 -13.87
N SER A 12 -26.00 -2.84 -14.97
CA SER A 12 -25.82 -4.17 -15.55
C SER A 12 -24.33 -4.51 -15.61
N VAL A 13 -23.95 -5.73 -15.23
CA VAL A 13 -22.56 -6.25 -15.31
C VAL A 13 -21.91 -5.95 -16.67
N VAL A 14 -22.72 -5.91 -17.74
CA VAL A 14 -22.31 -5.57 -19.11
C VAL A 14 -21.89 -4.09 -19.24
N ALA A 15 -22.58 -3.17 -18.58
CA ALA A 15 -22.23 -1.75 -18.56
C ALA A 15 -20.93 -1.50 -17.78
N LEU A 16 -20.74 -2.20 -16.66
CA LEU A 16 -19.50 -2.11 -15.88
C LEU A 16 -18.32 -2.66 -16.67
N GLN A 17 -18.48 -3.84 -17.29
CA GLN A 17 -17.47 -4.43 -18.18
C GLN A 17 -17.16 -3.54 -19.39
N GLY A 18 -18.18 -2.93 -20.01
CA GLY A 18 -18.01 -2.01 -21.11
C GLY A 18 -17.23 -0.75 -20.72
N LEU A 19 -17.53 -0.18 -19.56
CA LEU A 19 -16.78 0.96 -19.02
C LEU A 19 -15.32 0.59 -18.75
N THR A 20 -15.06 -0.56 -18.11
CA THR A 20 -13.70 -1.07 -17.88
C THR A 20 -12.95 -1.29 -19.20
N LEU A 21 -13.62 -1.79 -20.24
CA LEU A 21 -13.02 -2.02 -21.55
C LEU A 21 -12.66 -0.70 -22.26
N VAL A 22 -13.53 0.30 -22.19
CA VAL A 22 -13.24 1.65 -22.72
C VAL A 22 -12.07 2.28 -21.97
N LEU A 23 -12.04 2.16 -20.66
CA LEU A 23 -10.92 2.62 -19.81
C LEU A 23 -9.61 1.92 -20.18
N PHE A 24 -9.66 0.60 -20.40
CA PHE A 24 -8.51 -0.19 -20.82
C PHE A 24 -7.97 0.28 -22.19
N ILE A 25 -8.85 0.49 -23.18
CA ILE A 25 -8.45 0.99 -24.51
C ILE A 25 -7.87 2.40 -24.40
N PHE A 26 -8.46 3.26 -23.57
CA PHE A 26 -7.95 4.61 -23.32
C PHE A 26 -6.53 4.57 -22.73
N PHE A 27 -6.29 3.79 -21.67
CA PHE A 27 -4.96 3.65 -21.09
C PHE A 27 -3.96 3.01 -22.07
N MET A 28 -4.39 2.02 -22.85
CA MET A 28 -3.55 1.41 -23.89
C MET A 28 -3.17 2.41 -24.99
N TRP A 29 -4.09 3.31 -25.34
CA TRP A 29 -3.82 4.41 -26.27
C TRP A 29 -2.88 5.47 -25.69
N VAL A 30 -3.03 5.83 -24.41
CA VAL A 30 -2.11 6.74 -23.71
C VAL A 30 -0.70 6.12 -23.65
N ALA A 31 -0.60 4.84 -23.29
CA ALA A 31 0.65 4.10 -23.28
C ALA A 31 1.34 4.07 -24.66
N SER A 32 0.55 4.00 -25.74
CA SER A 32 1.07 4.02 -27.12
C SER A 32 1.68 5.37 -27.54
N ARG A 33 1.31 6.48 -26.88
CA ARG A 33 1.73 7.85 -27.26
C ARG A 33 3.03 8.33 -26.63
N GLY A 34 3.61 7.62 -25.67
CA GLY A 34 4.96 7.96 -25.21
C GLY A 34 5.39 7.37 -23.88
N MET A 35 6.35 6.43 -23.92
CA MET A 35 6.97 5.81 -22.75
C MET A 35 7.68 6.78 -21.80
N LYS A 36 8.04 7.99 -22.27
CA LYS A 36 8.85 8.94 -21.50
C LYS A 36 8.04 9.68 -20.44
N SER A 37 6.80 10.09 -20.74
CA SER A 37 5.94 10.75 -19.76
C SER A 37 5.46 9.76 -18.70
N LEU A 38 5.07 8.54 -19.12
CA LEU A 38 4.67 7.48 -18.19
C LEU A 38 5.81 7.17 -17.20
N LYS A 39 7.03 6.94 -17.69
CA LYS A 39 8.20 6.68 -16.83
C LYS A 39 8.48 7.78 -15.79
N ILE A 40 8.24 9.05 -16.13
CA ILE A 40 8.47 10.17 -15.19
C ILE A 40 7.35 10.22 -14.16
N VAL A 41 6.09 10.08 -14.59
CA VAL A 41 4.94 10.04 -13.68
C VAL A 41 5.13 8.87 -12.70
N GLY A 42 5.63 7.72 -13.14
CA GLY A 42 5.78 6.55 -12.28
C GLY A 42 6.92 6.61 -11.34
N SER A 43 8.02 7.20 -11.79
CA SER A 43 9.12 7.49 -10.90
C SER A 43 8.68 8.46 -9.81
N VAL A 44 7.93 9.52 -10.15
CA VAL A 44 7.45 10.50 -9.17
C VAL A 44 6.42 9.87 -8.23
N ALA A 45 5.48 9.11 -8.76
CA ALA A 45 4.43 8.47 -7.98
C ALA A 45 4.98 7.37 -7.07
N GLY A 46 5.92 6.55 -7.55
CA GLY A 46 6.62 5.55 -6.74
C GLY A 46 7.42 6.17 -5.59
N ILE A 47 8.16 7.26 -5.86
CA ILE A 47 8.88 8.00 -4.81
C ILE A 47 7.88 8.63 -3.82
N ALA A 48 6.78 9.21 -4.30
CA ALA A 48 5.75 9.80 -3.44
C ALA A 48 5.12 8.74 -2.52
N MET A 49 4.72 7.57 -3.04
CA MET A 49 4.16 6.48 -2.25
C MET A 49 5.16 5.93 -1.21
N PHE A 50 6.44 5.84 -1.58
CA PHE A 50 7.50 5.43 -0.67
C PHE A 50 7.71 6.44 0.48
N VAL A 51 7.76 7.74 0.17
CA VAL A 51 7.90 8.78 1.20
C VAL A 51 6.68 8.81 2.11
N MET A 52 5.48 8.68 1.54
CA MET A 52 4.24 8.64 2.33
C MET A 52 4.17 7.41 3.24
N SER A 53 4.66 6.25 2.82
CA SER A 53 4.69 5.06 3.68
C SER A 53 5.71 5.22 4.82
N LEU A 54 6.86 5.84 4.58
CA LEU A 54 7.83 6.15 5.62
C LEU A 54 7.29 7.19 6.62
N LEU A 55 6.63 8.25 6.11
CA LEU A 55 5.95 9.25 6.93
C LEU A 55 4.84 8.63 7.78
N TYR A 56 4.05 7.71 7.21
CA TYR A 56 3.04 6.95 7.96
C TYR A 56 3.65 6.18 9.12
N VAL A 57 4.71 5.42 8.86
CA VAL A 57 5.41 4.64 9.90
C VAL A 57 5.93 5.56 11.00
N ALA A 58 6.58 6.67 10.63
CA ALA A 58 7.10 7.64 11.61
C ALA A 58 5.97 8.26 12.44
N MET A 59 4.88 8.70 11.82
CA MET A 59 3.75 9.32 12.50
C MET A 59 2.96 8.33 13.36
N ALA A 60 2.79 7.08 12.92
CA ALA A 60 2.06 6.07 13.66
C ALA A 60 2.85 5.50 14.84
N VAL A 61 4.18 5.46 14.76
CA VAL A 61 5.05 5.12 15.90
C VAL A 61 5.13 6.28 16.91
N THR A 62 5.04 7.54 16.46
CA THR A 62 5.06 8.73 17.34
C THR A 62 3.69 9.13 17.88
N ALA A 63 2.59 8.76 17.23
CA ALA A 63 1.22 9.01 17.68
C ALA A 63 0.94 8.54 19.13
N PRO A 64 1.33 7.33 19.57
CA PRO A 64 1.13 6.91 20.96
C PRO A 64 2.00 7.66 21.97
N ALA A 65 3.03 8.40 21.55
CA ALA A 65 3.86 9.23 22.42
C ALA A 65 3.32 10.66 22.60
N ILE A 66 2.41 11.11 21.73
CA ILE A 66 1.88 12.49 21.71
C ILE A 66 0.41 12.54 22.16
N THR A 67 -0.33 11.46 21.93
CA THR A 67 -1.72 11.32 22.38
C THR A 67 -1.79 10.18 23.40
N ASP A 68 -2.24 10.49 24.63
CA ASP A 68 -2.52 9.58 25.78
C ASP A 68 -3.61 8.53 25.46
N VAL A 69 -3.47 7.83 24.34
CA VAL A 69 -4.44 6.87 23.82
C VAL A 69 -3.93 5.49 24.16
N HIS A 70 -4.69 4.82 25.02
CA HIS A 70 -4.44 3.45 25.42
C HIS A 70 -4.31 2.57 24.19
N ILE A 71 -3.16 1.93 24.04
CA ILE A 71 -2.85 0.96 23.00
C ILE A 71 -3.94 -0.13 23.00
N ALA A 72 -4.75 -0.19 21.94
CA ALA A 72 -5.92 -1.07 21.85
C ALA A 72 -5.57 -2.57 21.79
N THR A 73 -4.29 -2.94 21.66
CA THR A 73 -3.86 -4.35 21.64
C THR A 73 -2.68 -4.56 22.58
N THR A 74 -2.96 -4.73 23.88
CA THR A 74 -1.94 -4.95 24.92
C THR A 74 -1.37 -6.37 24.94
N ASN A 75 -1.83 -7.31 24.11
CA ASN A 75 -1.36 -8.70 24.14
C ASN A 75 -0.81 -9.15 22.80
N ILE A 76 0.44 -8.78 22.53
CA ILE A 76 1.31 -9.47 21.57
C ILE A 76 1.82 -10.74 22.29
N THR A 77 0.98 -11.76 22.40
CA THR A 77 1.34 -13.03 23.03
C THR A 77 2.04 -13.93 22.00
N TRP A 78 3.02 -14.73 22.43
CA TRP A 78 3.77 -15.68 21.58
C TRP A 78 2.88 -16.63 20.76
N GLU A 79 1.65 -16.90 21.22
CA GLU A 79 0.68 -17.75 20.51
C GLU A 79 0.12 -17.09 19.23
N THR A 80 0.05 -15.75 19.16
CA THR A 80 -0.43 -15.01 17.98
C THR A 80 0.61 -14.99 16.85
N PHE A 81 1.88 -15.27 17.16
CA PHE A 81 2.94 -15.40 16.15
C PHE A 81 2.95 -16.78 15.48
N ILE A 82 2.21 -17.76 16.01
CA ILE A 82 2.16 -19.11 15.43
C ILE A 82 1.10 -19.13 14.34
N PRO A 83 1.47 -19.21 13.04
CA PRO A 83 0.49 -19.25 11.97
C PRO A 83 -0.25 -20.59 11.99
N HIS A 84 -1.58 -20.54 11.89
CA HIS A 84 -2.38 -21.72 11.58
C HIS A 84 -2.22 -22.04 10.09
N ILE A 85 -1.69 -23.23 9.76
CA ILE A 85 -1.51 -23.66 8.37
C ILE A 85 -2.85 -24.16 7.83
N ASP A 86 -3.73 -23.23 7.51
CA ASP A 86 -5.02 -23.47 6.86
C ASP A 86 -4.98 -23.06 5.38
N PHE A 87 -6.00 -23.44 4.62
CA PHE A 87 -6.16 -23.00 3.22
C PHE A 87 -6.11 -21.47 3.08
N THR A 88 -6.70 -20.74 4.03
CA THR A 88 -6.64 -19.27 4.08
C THR A 88 -5.21 -18.75 4.18
N TYR A 89 -4.35 -19.40 4.97
CA TYR A 89 -2.94 -19.02 5.10
C TYR A 89 -2.19 -19.19 3.78
N ILE A 90 -2.44 -20.29 3.06
CA ILE A 90 -1.85 -20.54 1.74
C ILE A 90 -2.34 -19.50 0.72
N THR A 91 -3.62 -19.15 0.73
CA THR A 91 -4.16 -18.10 -0.14
C THR A 91 -3.53 -16.74 0.15
N THR A 92 -3.38 -16.36 1.43
CA THR A 92 -2.71 -15.10 1.82
C THR A 92 -1.24 -15.08 1.38
N ILE A 93 -0.49 -16.17 1.57
CA ILE A 93 0.89 -16.26 1.07
C ILE A 93 0.91 -16.10 -0.45
N SER A 94 -0.01 -16.75 -1.16
CA SER A 94 -0.08 -16.69 -2.62
C SER A 94 -0.34 -15.26 -3.11
N MET A 95 -1.25 -14.53 -2.45
CA MET A 95 -1.51 -13.12 -2.74
C MET A 95 -0.27 -12.24 -2.48
N LEU A 96 0.45 -12.48 -1.38
CA LEU A 96 1.68 -11.76 -1.06
C LEU A 96 2.78 -12.01 -2.10
N VAL A 97 2.98 -13.25 -2.53
CA VAL A 97 3.94 -13.58 -3.60
C VAL A 97 3.55 -12.92 -4.91
N PHE A 98 2.26 -12.92 -5.27
CA PHE A 98 1.76 -12.22 -6.45
C PHE A 98 1.99 -10.72 -6.38
N ALA A 99 1.80 -10.09 -5.21
CA ALA A 99 2.03 -8.66 -5.02
C ALA A 99 3.50 -8.25 -5.17
N VAL A 100 4.44 -9.18 -4.95
CA VAL A 100 5.89 -8.98 -5.17
C VAL A 100 6.30 -9.34 -6.61
N GLY A 101 5.38 -9.89 -7.41
CA GLY A 101 5.57 -10.18 -8.83
C GLY A 101 5.90 -8.92 -9.62
N GLY A 102 6.87 -9.00 -10.53
CA GLY A 102 7.38 -7.84 -11.27
C GLY A 102 8.78 -7.39 -10.85
N ALA A 103 9.27 -7.85 -9.68
CA ALA A 103 10.68 -7.71 -9.32
C ALA A 103 11.63 -8.39 -10.35
N GLU A 104 11.13 -9.38 -11.11
CA GLU A 104 11.93 -10.03 -12.16
C GLU A 104 12.30 -9.07 -13.31
N LYS A 105 11.55 -7.98 -13.50
CA LYS A 105 11.83 -6.94 -14.51
C LYS A 105 13.08 -6.11 -14.20
N ILE A 106 13.69 -6.29 -13.02
CA ILE A 106 14.95 -5.66 -12.62
C ILE A 106 16.16 -6.40 -13.23
N SER A 107 15.99 -7.66 -13.67
CA SER A 107 17.06 -8.49 -14.23
C SER A 107 17.91 -7.86 -15.37
N PRO A 108 17.36 -7.13 -16.37
CA PRO A 108 18.19 -6.48 -17.39
C PRO A 108 18.98 -5.26 -16.88
N TYR A 109 18.60 -4.69 -15.74
CA TYR A 109 19.28 -3.53 -15.13
C TYR A 109 20.49 -3.93 -14.30
N VAL A 110 20.63 -5.21 -13.95
CA VAL A 110 21.78 -5.77 -13.21
C VAL A 110 23.09 -5.49 -13.95
N ASN A 111 23.07 -5.63 -15.28
CA ASN A 111 24.23 -5.41 -16.15
C ASN A 111 24.60 -3.93 -16.34
N GLN A 112 23.75 -3.00 -15.90
CA GLN A 112 24.02 -1.55 -15.95
C GLN A 112 24.69 -1.05 -14.67
N THR A 113 24.91 -1.92 -13.67
CA THR A 113 25.64 -1.58 -12.46
C THR A 113 27.15 -1.69 -12.68
N ARG A 114 27.95 -0.86 -11.99
CA ARG A 114 29.43 -0.86 -12.11
C ARG A 114 30.05 -2.24 -11.84
N ASN A 115 29.48 -3.00 -10.90
CA ASN A 115 29.93 -4.34 -10.57
C ASN A 115 28.73 -5.26 -10.25
N PRO A 116 28.14 -5.89 -11.28
CA PRO A 116 26.89 -6.66 -11.17
C PRO A 116 26.95 -7.78 -10.16
N GLY A 117 28.09 -8.47 -10.05
CA GLY A 117 28.22 -9.62 -9.16
C GLY A 117 28.28 -9.28 -7.67
N LYS A 118 28.50 -8.01 -7.29
CA LYS A 118 28.63 -7.60 -5.87
C LYS A 118 27.67 -6.50 -5.46
N GLU A 119 27.48 -5.49 -6.31
CA GLU A 119 26.67 -4.31 -5.95
C GLU A 119 25.18 -4.60 -6.08
N PHE A 120 24.77 -5.40 -7.06
CA PHE A 120 23.37 -5.76 -7.22
C PHE A 120 22.84 -6.65 -6.08
N PRO A 121 23.51 -7.75 -5.67
CA PRO A 121 23.08 -8.53 -4.51
C PRO A 121 23.08 -7.73 -3.21
N LYS A 122 24.08 -6.87 -2.99
CA LYS A 122 24.12 -5.99 -1.81
C LYS A 122 22.98 -4.98 -1.80
N GLY A 123 22.68 -4.38 -2.96
CA GLY A 123 21.55 -3.46 -3.12
C GLY A 123 20.22 -4.15 -2.88
N MET A 124 20.03 -5.36 -3.41
CA MET A 124 18.83 -6.16 -3.18
C MET A 124 18.67 -6.56 -1.71
N LEU A 125 19.75 -6.95 -1.02
CA LEU A 125 19.72 -7.24 0.41
C LEU A 125 19.36 -6.01 1.23
N CYS A 126 19.95 -4.85 0.92
CA CYS A 126 19.63 -3.59 1.60
C CYS A 126 18.16 -3.20 1.42
N LEU A 127 17.63 -3.35 0.19
CA LEU A 127 16.21 -3.11 -0.09
C LEU A 127 15.30 -4.08 0.66
N ALA A 128 15.64 -5.38 0.70
CA ALA A 128 14.88 -6.37 1.45
C ALA A 128 14.83 -6.07 2.95
N VAL A 129 15.97 -5.68 3.56
CA VAL A 129 16.03 -5.29 4.96
C VAL A 129 15.19 -4.04 5.23
N MET A 130 15.29 -3.02 4.37
CA MET A 130 14.50 -1.80 4.48
C MET A 130 13.00 -2.11 4.42
N VAL A 131 12.55 -2.90 3.44
CA VAL A 131 11.14 -3.30 3.28
C VAL A 131 10.67 -4.12 4.48
N ALA A 132 11.49 -5.06 4.99
CA ALA A 132 11.15 -5.86 6.16
C ALA A 132 10.95 -4.99 7.41
N VAL A 133 11.86 -4.04 7.65
CA VAL A 133 11.74 -3.08 8.77
C VAL A 133 10.49 -2.23 8.62
N CYS A 134 10.25 -1.66 7.43
CA CYS A 134 9.05 -0.87 7.16
C CYS A 134 7.76 -1.68 7.30
N ALA A 135 7.74 -2.94 6.89
CA ALA A 135 6.58 -3.83 6.99
C ALA A 135 6.27 -4.19 8.46
N ILE A 136 7.29 -4.51 9.25
CA ILE A 136 7.14 -4.80 10.69
C ILE A 136 6.61 -3.55 11.40
N LEU A 137 7.27 -2.40 11.20
CA LEU A 137 6.87 -1.15 11.83
C LEU A 137 5.47 -0.68 11.37
N GLY A 138 5.16 -0.85 10.08
CA GLY A 138 3.84 -0.54 9.52
C GLY A 138 2.73 -1.45 10.05
N SER A 139 3.02 -2.73 10.29
CA SER A 139 2.07 -3.68 10.89
C SER A 139 1.82 -3.36 12.36
N LEU A 140 2.87 -3.02 13.11
CA LEU A 140 2.74 -2.54 14.50
C LEU A 140 1.96 -1.23 14.57
N ALA A 141 2.25 -0.28 13.68
CA ALA A 141 1.52 0.98 13.53
C ALA A 141 0.02 0.74 13.31
N MET A 142 -0.35 -0.14 12.37
CA MET A 142 -1.75 -0.49 12.15
C MET A 142 -2.40 -1.17 13.37
N GLY A 143 -1.70 -2.09 14.02
CA GLY A 143 -2.20 -2.75 15.24
C GLY A 143 -2.38 -1.80 16.44
N MET A 144 -1.57 -0.75 16.54
CA MET A 144 -1.73 0.30 17.56
C MET A 144 -2.88 1.27 17.23
N MET A 145 -3.17 1.49 15.95
CA MET A 145 -4.16 2.48 15.49
C MET A 145 -5.58 1.95 15.31
N PHE A 146 -5.74 0.65 15.06
CA PHE A 146 -7.03 0.02 14.80
C PHE A 146 -7.36 -1.06 15.81
N ASP A 147 -8.48 -0.91 16.51
CA ASP A 147 -9.00 -1.92 17.42
C ASP A 147 -9.52 -3.13 16.61
N SER A 148 -8.88 -4.28 16.80
CA SER A 148 -9.21 -5.53 16.10
C SER A 148 -10.59 -6.10 16.48
N ARG A 149 -11.26 -5.56 17.50
CA ARG A 149 -12.61 -5.99 17.93
C ARG A 149 -13.78 -5.26 17.26
N ASN A 150 -13.53 -4.14 16.58
CA ASN A 150 -14.57 -3.35 15.90
C ASN A 150 -14.08 -2.92 14.51
N ILE A 151 -13.80 -3.89 13.65
CA ILE A 151 -13.32 -3.66 12.29
C ILE A 151 -14.53 -3.44 11.36
N PRO A 152 -14.75 -2.23 10.80
CA PRO A 152 -15.72 -2.06 9.72
C PRO A 152 -15.24 -2.80 8.47
N ASP A 153 -16.15 -3.48 7.76
CA ASP A 153 -15.84 -4.30 6.56
C ASP A 153 -15.04 -3.54 5.47
N ASP A 154 -15.14 -2.22 5.43
CA ASP A 154 -14.42 -1.34 4.49
C ASP A 154 -12.94 -1.11 4.82
N LEU A 155 -12.44 -1.56 5.98
CA LEU A 155 -11.03 -1.38 6.36
C LEU A 155 -10.08 -2.22 5.50
N MET A 156 -10.50 -3.40 5.03
CA MET A 156 -9.64 -4.21 4.16
C MET A 156 -9.42 -3.56 2.78
N THR A 157 -10.38 -2.78 2.30
CA THR A 157 -10.34 -2.16 0.97
C THR A 157 -9.81 -0.71 1.01
N ASN A 158 -10.12 0.04 2.07
CA ASN A 158 -9.75 1.45 2.21
C ASN A 158 -8.92 1.75 3.47
N GLY A 159 -8.38 0.73 4.13
CA GLY A 159 -7.71 0.87 5.43
C GLY A 159 -6.57 1.87 5.44
N GLN A 160 -5.85 1.98 4.33
CA GLN A 160 -4.78 2.97 4.17
C GLN A 160 -5.34 4.41 4.30
N TYR A 161 -6.46 4.72 3.65
CA TYR A 161 -7.11 6.04 3.73
C TYR A 161 -7.63 6.33 5.13
N TYR A 162 -8.27 5.35 5.78
CA TYR A 162 -8.73 5.47 7.16
C TYR A 162 -7.56 5.68 8.14
N ALA A 163 -6.41 5.07 7.88
CA ALA A 163 -5.23 5.20 8.73
C ALA A 163 -4.64 6.62 8.64
N PHE A 164 -4.55 7.19 7.44
CA PHE A 164 -4.13 8.59 7.26
C PHE A 164 -5.16 9.59 7.80
N GLN A 165 -6.46 9.27 7.74
CA GLN A 165 -7.50 10.08 8.36
C GLN A 165 -7.36 10.09 9.89
N LYS A 166 -7.23 8.92 10.51
CA LYS A 166 -6.99 8.77 11.97
C LYS A 166 -5.72 9.49 12.42
N LEU A 167 -4.62 9.38 11.65
CA LEU A 167 -3.40 10.16 11.92
C LEU A 167 -3.63 11.66 11.83
N GLY A 168 -4.40 12.11 10.84
CA GLY A 168 -4.76 13.51 10.70
C GLY A 168 -5.60 14.04 11.85
N GLU A 169 -6.49 13.22 12.41
CA GLU A 169 -7.22 13.52 13.65
C GLU A 169 -6.28 13.63 14.85
N TYR A 170 -5.31 12.70 15.00
CA TYR A 170 -4.32 12.76 16.10
C TYR A 170 -3.41 13.99 16.05
N TYR A 171 -3.06 14.47 14.86
CA TYR A 171 -2.20 15.64 14.67
C TYR A 171 -2.98 16.97 14.49
N ASN A 172 -4.30 16.99 14.72
CA ASN A 172 -5.18 18.14 14.45
C ASN A 172 -5.16 18.65 12.98
N MET A 173 -4.69 17.83 12.04
CA MET A 173 -4.62 18.14 10.61
C MET A 173 -5.89 17.71 9.84
N GLY A 174 -6.85 17.07 10.51
CA GLY A 174 -8.11 16.61 9.93
C GLY A 174 -7.90 15.70 8.72
N ASN A 175 -8.73 15.84 7.68
CA ASN A 175 -8.65 15.00 6.47
C ASN A 175 -7.47 15.34 5.53
N THR A 176 -6.62 16.31 5.87
CA THR A 176 -5.55 16.78 4.98
C THR A 176 -4.58 15.66 4.60
N LEU A 177 -4.18 14.82 5.56
CA LEU A 177 -3.26 13.70 5.31
C LEU A 177 -3.89 12.63 4.43
N MET A 178 -5.19 12.36 4.61
CA MET A 178 -5.94 11.43 3.76
C MET A 178 -6.02 11.92 2.31
N VAL A 179 -6.28 13.23 2.10
CA VAL A 179 -6.36 13.81 0.76
C VAL A 179 -5.00 13.78 0.06
N ILE A 180 -3.92 14.11 0.75
CA ILE A 180 -2.56 14.03 0.21
C ILE A 180 -2.22 12.58 -0.18
N TYR A 181 -2.55 11.63 0.70
CA TYR A 181 -2.38 10.21 0.41
C TYR A 181 -3.20 9.75 -0.79
N ALA A 182 -4.44 10.21 -0.91
CA ALA A 182 -5.31 9.88 -2.04
C ALA A 182 -4.77 10.39 -3.37
N ILE A 183 -4.22 11.60 -3.39
CA ILE A 183 -3.58 12.16 -4.58
C ILE A 183 -2.34 11.34 -4.93
N ALA A 184 -1.50 11.01 -3.95
CA ALA A 184 -0.30 10.20 -4.18
C ALA A 184 -0.64 8.79 -4.69
N ASN A 185 -1.69 8.16 -4.14
CA ASN A 185 -2.14 6.84 -4.54
C ASN A 185 -2.78 6.87 -5.95
N THR A 186 -3.58 7.90 -6.25
CA THR A 186 -4.15 8.09 -7.61
C THR A 186 -3.05 8.31 -8.64
N LEU A 187 -2.02 9.10 -8.32
CA LEU A 187 -0.85 9.26 -9.18
C LEU A 187 -0.08 7.94 -9.34
N GLY A 188 -0.01 7.12 -8.29
CA GLY A 188 0.63 5.80 -8.30
C GLY A 188 -0.11 4.75 -9.12
N GLN A 189 -1.43 4.86 -9.23
CA GLN A 189 -2.27 3.97 -10.05
C GLN A 189 -2.27 4.33 -11.53
N VAL A 190 -1.79 5.53 -11.89
CA VAL A 190 -1.72 5.98 -13.29
C VAL A 190 -0.49 5.42 -14.03
N ASP A 191 0.38 4.68 -13.32
CA ASP A 191 1.58 4.02 -13.85
C ASP A 191 1.48 2.52 -14.09
#